data_AF-A0A9P5Q7G4-F1
#
_entry.id   AF-A0A9P5Q7G4-F1
#
_cell.length_a   1.000
_cell.length_b   1.000
_cell.length_c   1.000
_cell.angle_alpha   90.00
_cell.angle_beta   90.00
_cell.angle_gamma   90.00
#
_symmetry.space_group_name_H-M   'P 1'
#
loop_
_entity.id
_entity.type
_entity.pdbx_description
1 polymer ?
#
loop_
_entity_poly.entity_id
_entity_poly.type
_entity_poly.pdbx_seq_one_letter_code
_entity_poly.pdbx_strand_id
1 'polypeptide(L)'
;MQRNLVPPTATPSTLSVDSSENYSTSTVSSATFRGLGSLSGKALRNFGKLTLKGIEQVIIFRRLSTIAARFPHHAGAKFPGLTEMYMDLLELSRPELYSEFIRIRALQMLVAQIGSRSGKKLVEVLSNWPVVELCLIVRDVTSRMDPIRPLYLQDPVVLEYQKHISKGEGHSLAPLIDFLSMLNSSRSQAFPEILSAGVHDLLLHLYVSDFRDPMATANKRAFIRTSGLFAACSSYLLEACSDHSSYEHLERYPIHGLWSLSPMLSFGKMETDRCSQRRETWRLVGLRGIQWRISSAFDMLMDWERSFTSDFLFDLLIDLVEFSGSAMLPNEICFRALRSLHCLAIQDEVVGWGLRMYFDQTPLDHAQDVFSLIIQRVTSVLLLDTPVAAPFYQFCCPDGCHLRQNAAVHLIHRLTSSARRSTILHQVLIRADIEGLLNSATKFVESLDGEPWQRWLLFGMDATDHADAVYRAEVLSFAWRVFFQHPYSREVFPSLRLQAWVDELSEQIEREDAYLWII
;
A
#
# COMPACT_ATOMS: atom_id res chain seq x y z
N MET A 1 2.53 47.27 9.62
CA MET A 1 1.41 46.90 8.74
C MET A 1 0.94 45.50 9.11
N GLN A 2 0.06 45.39 10.09
CA GLN A 2 -0.51 44.13 10.56
C GLN A 2 -1.76 43.83 9.74
N ARG A 3 -1.77 42.72 9.00
CA ARG A 3 -2.97 42.16 8.38
C ARG A 3 -3.57 41.14 9.36
N ASN A 4 -4.67 41.54 9.99
CA ASN A 4 -5.55 40.65 10.73
C ASN A 4 -6.24 39.70 9.74
N LEU A 5 -5.90 38.42 9.80
CA LEU A 5 -6.65 37.35 9.13
C LEU A 5 -7.77 36.90 10.08
N VAL A 6 -8.98 37.33 9.77
CA VAL A 6 -10.22 36.79 10.34
C VAL A 6 -10.45 35.41 9.69
N PRO A 7 -10.72 34.35 10.46
CA PRO A 7 -11.07 33.05 9.90
C PRO A 7 -12.49 33.10 9.31
N PRO A 8 -12.74 32.50 8.14
CA PRO A 8 -14.08 32.47 7.59
C PRO A 8 -14.94 31.48 8.38
N THR A 9 -15.97 32.00 9.04
CA THR A 9 -17.09 31.23 9.58
C THR A 9 -17.78 30.50 8.44
N ALA A 10 -17.57 29.18 8.35
CA ALA A 10 -18.29 28.31 7.44
C ALA A 10 -19.73 28.13 7.96
N THR A 11 -20.66 28.92 7.42
CA THR A 11 -22.10 28.59 7.45
C THR A 11 -22.35 27.38 6.53
N PRO A 12 -23.02 26.32 7.01
CA PRO A 12 -23.45 25.23 6.15
C PRO A 12 -24.64 25.71 5.32
N SER A 13 -24.38 26.30 4.15
CA SER A 13 -25.40 26.47 3.12
C SER A 13 -25.72 25.09 2.54
N THR A 14 -26.76 24.47 3.10
CA THR A 14 -27.42 23.28 2.57
C THR A 14 -28.10 23.66 1.25
N LEU A 15 -27.34 23.68 0.17
CA LEU A 15 -27.85 23.73 -1.19
C LEU A 15 -28.24 22.31 -1.60
N SER A 16 -29.47 21.95 -1.29
CA SER A 16 -30.17 20.83 -1.91
C SER A 16 -30.39 21.15 -3.39
N VAL A 17 -29.45 20.73 -4.24
CA VAL A 17 -29.63 20.69 -5.69
C VAL A 17 -30.36 19.39 -6.03
N ASP A 18 -31.68 19.42 -5.88
CA ASP A 18 -32.57 18.46 -6.52
C ASP A 18 -32.69 18.84 -8.00
N SER A 19 -31.76 18.36 -8.83
CA SER A 19 -31.94 18.33 -10.28
C SER A 19 -32.47 16.95 -10.68
N SER A 20 -33.72 16.69 -10.29
CA SER A 20 -34.55 15.70 -11.00
C SER A 20 -35.23 16.44 -12.15
N GLU A 21 -34.65 16.35 -13.34
CA GLU A 21 -35.35 16.67 -14.58
C GLU A 21 -36.41 15.58 -14.84
N ASN A 22 -37.45 15.62 -14.02
CA ASN A 22 -38.72 15.00 -14.33
C ASN A 22 -39.35 15.82 -15.44
N TYR A 23 -39.21 15.33 -16.68
CA TYR A 23 -40.08 15.72 -17.79
C TYR A 23 -41.52 15.54 -17.33
N SER A 24 -42.14 16.65 -16.93
CA SER A 24 -43.54 16.76 -16.60
C SER A 24 -44.33 16.54 -17.88
N THR A 25 -44.60 15.27 -18.18
CA THR A 25 -45.66 14.89 -19.11
C THR A 25 -46.95 15.32 -18.43
N SER A 26 -47.51 16.39 -18.97
CA SER A 26 -48.83 16.90 -18.64
C SER A 26 -49.80 15.73 -18.52
N THR A 27 -50.16 15.41 -17.28
CA THR A 27 -51.14 14.40 -16.95
C THR A 27 -52.50 15.03 -17.26
N VAL A 28 -52.86 15.04 -18.55
CA VAL A 28 -54.24 15.26 -18.96
C VAL A 28 -55.01 14.08 -18.39
N SER A 29 -55.68 14.33 -17.27
CA SER A 29 -56.65 13.45 -16.63
C SER A 29 -57.89 13.34 -17.54
N SER A 30 -57.70 12.73 -18.70
CA SER A 30 -58.76 12.08 -19.44
C SER A 30 -58.96 10.75 -18.74
N ALA A 31 -60.07 10.63 -17.99
CA ALA A 31 -60.58 9.35 -17.53
C ALA A 31 -60.98 8.52 -18.75
N THR A 32 -59.98 7.99 -19.46
CA THR A 32 -60.16 7.09 -20.58
C THR A 32 -60.64 5.78 -19.99
N PHE A 33 -61.91 5.50 -20.18
CA PHE A 33 -62.54 4.21 -19.88
C PHE A 33 -61.56 3.09 -20.20
N ARG A 34 -61.18 2.28 -19.19
CA ARG A 34 -60.34 1.08 -19.36
C ARG A 34 -61.15 0.02 -20.12
N GLY A 35 -61.36 0.21 -21.41
CA GLY A 35 -61.89 -0.83 -22.28
C GLY A 35 -60.92 -2.00 -22.32
N LEU A 36 -61.43 -3.24 -22.38
CA LEU A 36 -60.64 -4.49 -22.49
C LEU A 36 -59.51 -4.40 -23.53
N GLY A 37 -59.71 -3.67 -24.63
CA GLY A 37 -58.70 -3.46 -25.68
C GLY A 37 -57.43 -2.70 -25.22
N SER A 38 -57.49 -1.87 -24.17
CA SER A 38 -56.32 -1.13 -23.67
C SER A 38 -55.30 -2.03 -22.97
N LEU A 39 -55.76 -3.10 -22.32
CA LEU A 39 -54.90 -4.11 -21.70
C LEU A 39 -54.23 -4.98 -22.78
N SER A 40 -55.00 -5.44 -23.77
CA SER A 40 -54.47 -6.21 -24.90
C SER A 40 -53.46 -5.41 -25.72
N GLY A 41 -53.72 -4.12 -25.98
CA GLY A 41 -52.78 -3.25 -26.68
C GLY A 41 -51.47 -3.02 -25.92
N LYS A 42 -51.53 -2.86 -24.59
CA LYS A 42 -50.31 -2.79 -23.74
C LYS A 42 -49.56 -4.12 -23.72
N ALA A 43 -50.26 -5.24 -23.62
CA ALA A 43 -49.66 -6.57 -23.65
C ALA A 43 -48.95 -6.84 -24.98
N LEU A 44 -49.60 -6.53 -26.11
CA LEU A 44 -49.01 -6.69 -27.45
C LEU A 44 -47.78 -5.80 -27.65
N ARG A 45 -47.84 -4.54 -27.20
CA ARG A 45 -46.69 -3.62 -27.25
C ARG A 45 -45.52 -4.13 -26.41
N ASN A 46 -45.79 -4.64 -25.21
CA ASN A 46 -44.76 -5.19 -24.34
C ASN A 46 -44.16 -6.48 -24.91
N PHE A 47 -44.99 -7.36 -25.48
CA PHE A 47 -44.54 -8.55 -26.18
C PHE A 47 -43.64 -8.19 -27.36
N GLY A 48 -44.06 -7.24 -28.23
CA GLY A 48 -43.24 -6.77 -29.34
C GLY A 48 -41.88 -6.21 -28.89
N LYS A 49 -41.84 -5.43 -27.80
CA LYS A 49 -40.58 -4.95 -27.21
C LYS A 49 -39.69 -6.09 -26.71
N LEU A 50 -40.27 -7.10 -26.06
CA LEU A 50 -39.54 -8.28 -25.59
C LEU A 50 -39.00 -9.12 -26.76
N THR A 51 -39.81 -9.33 -27.80
CA THR A 51 -39.39 -10.05 -29.01
C THR A 51 -38.25 -9.32 -29.73
N LEU A 52 -38.33 -8.00 -29.90
CA LEU A 52 -37.26 -7.21 -30.50
C LEU A 52 -35.95 -7.32 -29.69
N LYS A 53 -36.02 -7.14 -28.37
CA LYS A 53 -34.87 -7.33 -27.48
C LYS A 53 -34.30 -8.76 -27.54
N GLY A 54 -35.16 -9.77 -27.65
CA GLY A 54 -34.76 -11.16 -27.78
C GLY A 54 -34.01 -11.44 -29.08
N ILE A 55 -34.49 -10.92 -30.21
CA ILE A 55 -33.85 -11.07 -31.53
C ILE A 55 -32.49 -10.36 -31.54
N GLU A 56 -32.41 -9.13 -31.01
CA GLU A 56 -31.15 -8.38 -30.89
C GLU A 56 -30.12 -9.15 -30.07
N GLN A 57 -30.53 -9.73 -28.93
CA GLN A 57 -29.64 -10.56 -28.11
C GLN A 57 -29.11 -11.78 -28.86
N VAL A 58 -29.96 -12.50 -29.60
CA VAL A 58 -29.53 -13.67 -30.39
C VAL A 58 -28.51 -13.27 -31.46
N ILE A 59 -28.72 -12.14 -32.14
CA ILE A 59 -27.79 -11.60 -33.14
C ILE A 59 -26.44 -11.25 -32.48
N ILE A 60 -26.47 -10.56 -31.34
CA ILE A 60 -25.25 -10.21 -30.59
C ILE A 60 -24.52 -11.46 -30.13
N PHE A 61 -25.21 -12.48 -29.60
CA PHE A 61 -24.58 -13.73 -29.17
C PHE A 61 -23.94 -14.49 -30.31
N ARG A 62 -24.60 -14.56 -31.47
CA ARG A 62 -24.02 -15.17 -32.67
C ARG A 62 -22.75 -14.44 -33.11
N ARG A 63 -22.77 -13.09 -33.05
CA ARG A 63 -21.62 -12.26 -33.39
C ARG A 63 -20.47 -12.47 -32.41
N LEU A 64 -20.73 -12.41 -31.11
CA LEU A 64 -19.74 -12.70 -30.06
C LEU A 64 -19.16 -14.10 -30.18
N SER A 65 -19.97 -15.11 -30.52
CA SER A 65 -19.50 -16.48 -30.74
C SER A 65 -18.56 -16.56 -31.95
N THR A 66 -18.87 -15.84 -33.03
CA THR A 66 -18.03 -15.75 -34.23
C THR A 66 -16.69 -15.06 -33.93
N ILE A 67 -16.72 -13.98 -33.14
CA ILE A 67 -15.52 -13.28 -32.69
C ILE A 67 -14.70 -14.19 -31.77
N ALA A 68 -15.33 -14.80 -30.76
CA ALA A 68 -14.66 -15.67 -29.79
C ALA A 68 -13.91 -16.84 -30.44
N ALA A 69 -14.40 -17.37 -31.57
CA ALA A 69 -13.69 -18.42 -32.32
C ALA A 69 -12.33 -17.98 -32.91
N ARG A 70 -12.05 -16.67 -32.94
CA ARG A 70 -10.81 -16.08 -33.47
C ARG A 70 -9.96 -15.40 -32.40
N PHE A 71 -10.40 -15.36 -31.14
CA PHE A 71 -9.72 -14.65 -30.06
C PHE A 71 -9.28 -15.61 -28.93
N PRO A 72 -8.11 -15.38 -28.30
CA PRO A 72 -7.10 -14.40 -28.70
C PRO A 72 -6.42 -14.81 -30.01
N HIS A 73 -5.88 -13.83 -30.74
CA HIS A 73 -5.10 -14.09 -31.96
C HIS A 73 -3.65 -13.65 -31.78
N HIS A 74 -2.73 -14.21 -32.56
CA HIS A 74 -1.32 -13.79 -32.54
C HIS A 74 -1.14 -12.36 -33.10
N ALA A 75 -0.08 -11.66 -32.67
CA ALA A 75 0.23 -10.30 -33.10
C ALA A 75 0.37 -10.10 -34.62
N GLY A 76 0.71 -11.16 -35.36
CA GLY A 76 0.85 -11.16 -36.83
C GLY A 76 -0.40 -11.57 -37.60
N ALA A 77 -1.53 -11.85 -36.94
CA ALA A 77 -2.73 -12.32 -37.61
C ALA A 77 -3.31 -11.26 -38.58
N LYS A 78 -3.60 -11.67 -39.82
CA LYS A 78 -4.16 -10.81 -40.88
C LYS A 78 -5.39 -11.45 -41.52
N PHE A 79 -6.41 -11.77 -40.72
CA PHE A 79 -7.67 -12.27 -41.27
C PHE A 79 -8.63 -11.11 -41.58
N PRO A 80 -9.45 -11.23 -42.65
CA PRO A 80 -10.45 -10.23 -42.99
C PRO A 80 -11.44 -10.00 -41.85
N GLY A 81 -11.78 -8.74 -41.61
CA GLY A 81 -12.74 -8.35 -40.58
C GLY A 81 -12.14 -8.09 -39.19
N LEU A 82 -10.82 -8.20 -38.99
CA LEU A 82 -10.23 -8.12 -37.64
C LEU A 82 -10.47 -6.75 -36.97
N THR A 83 -10.34 -5.66 -37.72
CA THR A 83 -10.61 -4.30 -37.21
C THR A 83 -12.07 -4.17 -36.78
N GLU A 84 -12.99 -4.67 -37.60
CA GLU A 84 -14.43 -4.66 -37.36
C GLU A 84 -14.77 -5.48 -36.11
N MET A 85 -14.13 -6.62 -35.89
CA MET A 85 -14.30 -7.41 -34.68
C MET A 85 -13.87 -6.65 -33.42
N TYR A 86 -12.77 -5.90 -33.47
CA TYR A 86 -12.39 -5.05 -32.35
C TYR A 86 -13.39 -3.93 -32.12
N MET A 87 -13.86 -3.25 -33.18
CA MET A 87 -14.89 -2.22 -33.07
C MET A 87 -16.17 -2.77 -32.44
N ASP A 88 -16.56 -4.00 -32.80
CA ASP A 88 -17.69 -4.69 -32.19
C ASP A 88 -17.46 -4.98 -30.70
N LEU A 89 -16.28 -5.47 -30.33
CA LEU A 89 -15.95 -5.73 -28.93
C LEU A 89 -15.92 -4.45 -28.10
N LEU A 90 -15.40 -3.35 -28.66
CA LEU A 90 -15.39 -2.05 -28.01
C LEU A 90 -16.81 -1.52 -27.81
N GLU A 91 -17.65 -1.58 -28.85
CA GLU A 91 -19.06 -1.20 -28.75
C GLU A 91 -19.77 -2.05 -27.69
N LEU A 92 -19.65 -3.38 -27.77
CA LEU A 92 -20.32 -4.32 -26.85
C LEU A 92 -19.81 -4.25 -25.41
N SER A 93 -18.65 -3.60 -25.16
CA SER A 93 -18.12 -3.39 -23.81
C SER A 93 -18.66 -2.13 -23.13
N ARG A 94 -19.31 -1.22 -23.88
CA ARG A 94 -19.82 0.05 -23.35
C ARG A 94 -20.76 -0.15 -22.17
N PRO A 95 -20.55 0.58 -21.06
CA PRO A 95 -21.44 0.53 -19.91
C PRO A 95 -22.86 0.96 -20.29
N GLU A 96 -23.85 0.38 -19.60
CA GLU A 96 -25.28 0.72 -19.67
C GLU A 96 -26.01 0.47 -21.00
N LEU A 97 -25.30 0.33 -22.12
CA LEU A 97 -25.90 0.03 -23.43
C LEU A 97 -26.21 -1.46 -23.62
N TYR A 98 -25.37 -2.34 -23.07
CA TYR A 98 -25.49 -3.79 -23.20
C TYR A 98 -25.64 -4.47 -21.84
N SER A 99 -26.21 -5.67 -21.83
CA SER A 99 -26.31 -6.47 -20.60
C SER A 99 -24.92 -6.75 -20.02
N GLU A 100 -24.84 -6.86 -18.70
CA GLU A 100 -23.58 -7.14 -18.01
C GLU A 100 -22.88 -8.40 -18.55
N PHE A 101 -23.64 -9.45 -18.87
CA PHE A 101 -23.10 -10.66 -19.47
C PHE A 101 -22.41 -10.41 -20.83
N ILE A 102 -23.03 -9.63 -21.73
CA ILE A 102 -22.46 -9.27 -23.03
C ILE A 102 -21.18 -8.46 -22.84
N ARG A 103 -21.22 -7.46 -21.95
CA ARG A 103 -20.09 -6.59 -21.64
C ARG A 103 -18.90 -7.38 -21.08
N ILE A 104 -19.14 -8.21 -20.07
CA ILE A 104 -18.11 -9.07 -19.47
C ILE A 104 -17.50 -9.97 -20.54
N ARG A 105 -18.32 -10.56 -21.41
CA ARG A 105 -17.82 -11.44 -22.48
C ARG A 105 -16.97 -10.70 -23.51
N ALA A 106 -17.35 -9.46 -23.85
CA ALA A 106 -16.54 -8.61 -24.72
C ALA A 106 -15.21 -8.23 -24.07
N LEU A 107 -15.24 -7.76 -22.82
CA LEU A 107 -14.04 -7.41 -22.04
C LEU A 107 -13.10 -8.60 -21.87
N GLN A 108 -13.62 -9.80 -21.59
CA GLN A 108 -12.85 -11.05 -21.52
C GLN A 108 -11.99 -11.27 -22.77
N MET A 109 -12.55 -11.07 -23.97
CA MET A 109 -11.80 -11.22 -25.22
C MET A 109 -10.75 -10.12 -25.42
N LEU A 110 -11.06 -8.89 -25.00
CA LEU A 110 -10.10 -7.78 -25.06
C LEU A 110 -8.92 -7.99 -24.11
N VAL A 111 -9.18 -8.34 -22.84
CA VAL A 111 -8.11 -8.58 -21.87
C VAL A 111 -7.34 -9.86 -22.16
N ALA A 112 -7.95 -10.89 -22.75
CA ALA A 112 -7.22 -12.06 -23.27
C ALA A 112 -6.14 -11.66 -24.29
N GLN A 113 -6.47 -10.68 -25.13
CA GLN A 113 -5.52 -10.15 -26.10
C GLN A 113 -4.39 -9.34 -25.45
N ILE A 114 -4.71 -8.58 -24.40
CA ILE A 114 -3.71 -7.84 -23.60
C ILE A 114 -2.78 -8.82 -22.88
N GLY A 115 -3.34 -9.81 -22.19
CA GLY A 115 -2.57 -10.82 -21.44
C GLY A 115 -1.61 -11.63 -22.33
N SER A 116 -2.01 -11.90 -23.59
CA SER A 116 -1.17 -12.57 -24.59
C SER A 116 -0.17 -11.65 -25.30
N ARG A 117 0.03 -10.41 -24.83
CA ARG A 117 0.91 -9.38 -25.42
C ARG A 117 0.67 -9.12 -26.92
N SER A 118 -0.51 -9.46 -27.41
CA SER A 118 -0.85 -9.36 -28.84
C SER A 118 -1.75 -8.15 -29.13
N GLY A 119 -1.70 -7.12 -28.28
CA GLY A 119 -2.58 -5.96 -28.29
C GLY A 119 -2.32 -4.89 -29.36
N LYS A 120 -1.31 -5.04 -30.23
CA LYS A 120 -0.93 -3.99 -31.21
C LYS A 120 -2.09 -3.53 -32.10
N LYS A 121 -2.89 -4.48 -32.61
CA LYS A 121 -4.05 -4.14 -33.45
C LYS A 121 -5.17 -3.49 -32.65
N LEU A 122 -5.38 -3.92 -31.40
CA LEU A 122 -6.31 -3.27 -30.48
C LEU A 122 -5.89 -1.82 -30.21
N VAL A 123 -4.60 -1.56 -29.97
CA VAL A 123 -4.07 -0.20 -29.82
C VAL A 123 -4.39 0.65 -31.05
N GLU A 124 -4.11 0.18 -32.27
CA GLU A 124 -4.42 0.91 -33.51
C GLU A 124 -5.92 1.28 -33.63
N VAL A 125 -6.81 0.38 -33.23
CA VAL A 125 -8.26 0.63 -33.21
C VAL A 125 -8.61 1.68 -32.15
N LEU A 126 -8.09 1.53 -30.94
CA LEU A 126 -8.29 2.49 -29.84
C LEU A 126 -7.70 3.87 -30.14
N SER A 127 -6.62 3.97 -30.92
CA SER A 127 -6.04 5.22 -31.39
C SER A 127 -6.97 6.04 -32.29
N ASN A 128 -8.03 5.43 -32.80
CA ASN A 128 -9.07 6.09 -33.60
C ASN A 128 -10.41 6.22 -32.84
N TRP A 129 -10.53 5.67 -31.64
CA TRP A 129 -11.75 5.65 -30.85
C TRP A 129 -11.96 6.99 -30.11
N PRO A 130 -13.19 7.45 -29.83
CA PRO A 130 -13.40 8.69 -29.06
C PRO A 130 -12.70 8.65 -27.69
N VAL A 131 -12.02 9.74 -27.30
CA VAL A 131 -11.21 9.78 -26.06
C VAL A 131 -12.05 9.46 -24.82
N VAL A 132 -13.27 9.98 -24.73
CA VAL A 132 -14.19 9.70 -23.61
C VAL A 132 -14.45 8.20 -23.46
N GLU A 133 -14.74 7.52 -24.56
CA GLU A 133 -15.00 6.08 -24.58
C GLU A 133 -13.73 5.26 -24.28
N LEU A 134 -12.57 5.74 -24.74
CA LEU A 134 -11.27 5.17 -24.38
C LEU A 134 -11.03 5.25 -22.88
N CYS A 135 -11.28 6.40 -22.26
CA CYS A 135 -11.16 6.57 -20.81
C CYS A 135 -12.12 5.63 -20.06
N LEU A 136 -13.35 5.44 -20.53
CA LEU A 136 -14.31 4.51 -19.90
C LEU A 136 -13.80 3.07 -19.92
N ILE A 137 -13.25 2.60 -21.05
CA ILE A 137 -12.75 1.22 -21.14
C ILE A 137 -11.46 1.04 -20.34
N VAL A 138 -10.54 2.02 -20.39
CA VAL A 138 -9.32 1.99 -19.57
C VAL A 138 -9.69 1.91 -18.10
N ARG A 139 -10.63 2.73 -17.64
CA ARG A 139 -11.12 2.73 -16.25
C ARG A 139 -11.75 1.40 -15.84
N ASP A 140 -12.58 0.80 -16.68
CA ASP A 140 -13.19 -0.51 -16.38
C ASP A 140 -12.11 -1.60 -16.28
N VAL A 141 -11.13 -1.61 -17.19
CA VAL A 141 -10.03 -2.58 -17.15
C VAL A 141 -9.10 -2.37 -15.94
N THR A 142 -8.62 -1.15 -15.70
CA THR A 142 -7.67 -0.85 -14.61
C THR A 142 -8.31 -1.10 -13.23
N SER A 143 -9.58 -0.71 -13.04
CA SER A 143 -10.30 -0.96 -11.77
C SER A 143 -10.59 -2.44 -11.50
N ARG A 144 -10.61 -3.30 -12.51
CA ARG A 144 -10.71 -4.76 -12.35
C ARG A 144 -9.37 -5.41 -12.05
N MET A 145 -8.28 -4.83 -12.56
CA MET A 145 -6.92 -5.31 -12.40
C MET A 145 -6.21 -4.72 -11.18
N ASP A 146 -6.91 -3.92 -10.39
CA ASP A 146 -6.40 -3.25 -9.21
C ASP A 146 -6.02 -4.26 -8.09
N PRO A 147 -4.75 -4.30 -7.65
CA PRO A 147 -4.28 -5.28 -6.66
C PRO A 147 -4.92 -5.10 -5.27
N ILE A 148 -5.42 -3.91 -4.92
CA ILE A 148 -6.02 -3.67 -3.60
C ILE A 148 -7.52 -3.94 -3.57
N ARG A 149 -8.15 -4.22 -4.72
CA ARG A 149 -9.59 -4.45 -4.83
C ARG A 149 -9.98 -5.74 -4.10
N PRO A 150 -11.08 -5.77 -3.32
CA PRO A 150 -11.52 -7.02 -2.70
C PRO A 150 -12.10 -7.91 -3.81
N LEU A 151 -11.86 -9.22 -3.75
CA LEU A 151 -12.46 -10.21 -4.65
C LEU A 151 -12.01 -10.15 -6.13
N TYR A 152 -10.90 -9.51 -6.49
CA TYR A 152 -10.45 -9.48 -7.90
C TYR A 152 -10.20 -10.89 -8.48
N LEU A 153 -9.81 -11.87 -7.65
CA LEU A 153 -9.63 -13.26 -8.08
C LEU A 153 -10.94 -13.97 -8.51
N GLN A 154 -12.09 -13.38 -8.21
CA GLN A 154 -13.39 -13.91 -8.62
C GLN A 154 -13.94 -13.19 -9.87
N ASP A 155 -13.28 -12.13 -10.35
CA ASP A 155 -13.74 -11.39 -11.51
C ASP A 155 -13.54 -12.22 -12.79
N PRO A 156 -14.61 -12.51 -13.56
CA PRO A 156 -14.51 -13.34 -14.76
C PRO A 156 -13.62 -12.73 -15.85
N VAL A 157 -13.42 -11.41 -15.86
CA VAL A 157 -12.50 -10.72 -16.78
C VAL A 157 -11.04 -10.98 -16.37
N VAL A 158 -10.74 -10.87 -15.07
CA VAL A 158 -9.40 -11.15 -14.53
C VAL A 158 -9.02 -12.62 -14.72
N LEU A 159 -9.96 -13.53 -14.46
CA LEU A 159 -9.76 -14.97 -14.68
C LEU A 159 -9.49 -15.30 -16.15
N GLU A 160 -10.14 -14.60 -17.09
CA GLU A 160 -9.85 -14.79 -18.51
C GLU A 160 -8.47 -14.24 -18.87
N TYR A 161 -8.13 -13.03 -18.41
CA TYR A 161 -6.80 -12.44 -18.59
C TYR A 161 -5.69 -13.41 -18.16
N GLN A 162 -5.81 -13.99 -16.95
CA GLN A 162 -4.87 -14.95 -16.38
C GLN A 162 -4.58 -16.16 -17.27
N LYS A 163 -5.59 -16.69 -17.97
CA LYS A 163 -5.42 -17.86 -18.85
C LYS A 163 -4.46 -17.60 -20.01
N HIS A 164 -4.32 -16.34 -20.41
CA HIS A 164 -3.57 -15.94 -21.59
C HIS A 164 -2.22 -15.28 -21.27
N ILE A 165 -1.88 -15.12 -19.99
CA ILE A 165 -0.55 -14.68 -19.55
C ILE A 165 0.45 -15.80 -19.86
N SER A 166 1.60 -15.45 -20.44
CA SER A 166 2.68 -16.40 -20.65
C SER A 166 3.21 -16.94 -19.32
N LYS A 167 3.49 -18.24 -19.24
CA LYS A 167 4.08 -18.87 -18.04
C LYS A 167 5.45 -18.30 -17.67
N GLY A 168 6.13 -17.66 -18.63
CA GLY A 168 7.42 -17.00 -18.43
C GLY A 168 7.32 -15.52 -18.04
N GLU A 169 6.11 -14.96 -17.88
CA GLU A 169 5.99 -13.59 -17.37
C GLU A 169 6.51 -13.54 -15.93
N GLY A 170 7.37 -12.56 -15.65
CA GLY A 170 7.80 -12.29 -14.29
C GLY A 170 6.65 -11.82 -13.40
N HIS A 171 5.69 -11.10 -13.96
CA HIS A 171 4.56 -10.54 -13.22
C HIS A 171 3.30 -10.52 -14.07
N SER A 172 2.17 -10.90 -13.49
CA SER A 172 0.89 -11.01 -14.19
C SER A 172 0.40 -9.70 -14.81
N LEU A 173 0.62 -8.55 -14.16
CA LEU A 173 0.24 -7.22 -14.66
C LEU A 173 1.23 -6.58 -15.64
N ALA A 174 2.40 -7.16 -15.92
CA ALA A 174 3.36 -6.56 -16.85
C ALA A 174 2.78 -6.37 -18.27
N PRO A 175 2.05 -7.35 -18.88
CA PRO A 175 1.41 -7.15 -20.18
C PRO A 175 0.41 -5.98 -20.22
N LEU A 176 -0.29 -5.71 -19.11
CA LEU A 176 -1.22 -4.58 -19.01
C LEU A 176 -0.48 -3.24 -19.04
N ILE A 177 0.61 -3.10 -18.27
CA ILE A 177 1.40 -1.87 -18.25
C ILE A 177 2.04 -1.62 -19.62
N ASP A 178 2.57 -2.66 -20.27
CA ASP A 178 3.13 -2.54 -21.61
C ASP A 178 2.07 -2.14 -22.65
N PHE A 179 0.85 -2.67 -22.52
CA PHE A 179 -0.28 -2.26 -23.35
C PHE A 179 -0.67 -0.80 -23.14
N LEU A 180 -0.70 -0.32 -21.89
CA LEU A 180 -0.98 1.08 -21.56
C LEU A 180 0.11 2.01 -22.10
N SER A 181 1.39 1.62 -22.04
CA SER A 181 2.49 2.37 -22.66
C SER A 181 2.30 2.45 -24.18
N MET A 182 2.07 1.32 -24.87
CA MET A 182 1.80 1.33 -26.31
C MET A 182 0.61 2.21 -26.70
N LEU A 183 -0.47 2.14 -25.92
CA LEU A 183 -1.66 2.97 -26.13
C LEU A 183 -1.33 4.45 -26.02
N ASN A 184 -0.57 4.83 -24.99
CA ASN A 184 -0.16 6.21 -24.77
C ASN A 184 0.81 6.72 -25.85
N SER A 185 1.80 5.92 -26.26
CA SER A 185 2.70 6.30 -27.36
C SER A 185 1.94 6.50 -28.68
N SER A 186 0.82 5.79 -28.88
CA SER A 186 -0.04 5.96 -30.06
C SER A 186 -0.89 7.24 -30.03
N ARG A 187 -1.08 7.84 -28.84
CA ARG A 187 -1.94 8.99 -28.60
C ARG A 187 -1.34 9.94 -27.55
N SER A 188 -0.20 10.54 -27.87
CA SER A 188 0.49 11.45 -26.94
C SER A 188 -0.41 12.60 -26.43
N GLN A 189 -1.35 13.10 -27.26
CA GLN A 189 -2.27 14.18 -26.86
C GLN A 189 -3.35 13.77 -25.86
N ALA A 190 -3.67 12.48 -25.75
CA ALA A 190 -4.71 11.97 -24.84
C ALA A 190 -4.11 11.36 -23.56
N PHE A 191 -2.80 11.52 -23.36
CA PHE A 191 -2.08 10.92 -22.25
C PHE A 191 -2.65 11.37 -20.90
N PRO A 192 -2.88 12.68 -20.62
CA PRO A 192 -3.42 13.12 -19.34
C PRO A 192 -4.80 12.52 -19.03
N GLU A 193 -5.66 12.37 -20.03
CA GLU A 193 -7.01 11.80 -19.86
C GLU A 193 -6.98 10.28 -19.64
N ILE A 194 -6.10 9.56 -20.34
CA ILE A 194 -5.90 8.12 -20.12
C ILE A 194 -5.33 7.89 -18.72
N LEU A 195 -4.38 8.74 -18.31
CA LEU A 195 -3.74 8.69 -17.02
C LEU A 195 -4.75 8.95 -15.88
N SER A 196 -5.63 9.95 -16.06
CA SER A 196 -6.79 10.24 -15.20
C SER A 196 -7.83 9.12 -15.17
N ALA A 197 -7.88 8.26 -16.19
CA ALA A 197 -8.88 7.20 -16.31
C ALA A 197 -8.59 5.97 -15.43
N GLY A 198 -7.95 6.17 -14.27
CA GLY A 198 -7.63 5.11 -13.30
C GLY A 198 -6.28 4.45 -13.48
N VAL A 199 -5.45 4.88 -14.45
CA VAL A 199 -4.06 4.38 -14.54
C VAL A 199 -3.23 4.89 -13.36
N HIS A 200 -3.43 6.14 -12.94
CA HIS A 200 -2.83 6.67 -11.71
C HIS A 200 -3.16 5.82 -10.48
N ASP A 201 -4.43 5.48 -10.29
CA ASP A 201 -4.88 4.67 -9.16
C ASP A 201 -4.23 3.28 -9.22
N LEU A 202 -4.21 2.65 -10.40
CA LEU A 202 -3.55 1.36 -10.59
C LEU A 202 -2.07 1.42 -10.23
N LEU A 203 -1.33 2.41 -10.74
CA LEU A 203 0.10 2.56 -10.45
C LEU A 203 0.34 2.81 -8.95
N LEU A 204 -0.43 3.72 -8.34
CA LEU A 204 -0.36 3.99 -6.90
C LEU A 204 -0.62 2.72 -6.08
N HIS A 205 -1.65 1.95 -6.45
CA HIS A 205 -2.00 0.71 -5.76
C HIS A 205 -0.94 -0.38 -5.96
N LEU A 206 -0.28 -0.44 -7.12
CA LEU A 206 0.88 -1.30 -7.34
C LEU A 206 2.06 -0.89 -6.44
N TYR A 207 2.33 0.40 -6.27
CA TYR A 207 3.37 0.86 -5.35
C TYR A 207 3.04 0.50 -3.90
N VAL A 208 1.81 0.81 -3.48
CA VAL A 208 1.31 0.54 -2.14
C VAL A 208 1.36 -0.95 -1.83
N SER A 209 1.08 -1.82 -2.81
CA SER A 209 1.16 -3.27 -2.64
C SER A 209 2.59 -3.85 -2.74
N ASP A 210 3.64 -3.01 -2.83
CA ASP A 210 5.03 -3.38 -3.15
C ASP A 210 5.17 -4.23 -4.42
N PHE A 211 4.33 -3.95 -5.43
CA PHE A 211 4.29 -4.69 -6.68
C PHE A 211 4.10 -6.20 -6.46
N ARG A 212 3.39 -6.56 -5.39
CA ARG A 212 2.96 -7.93 -5.14
C ARG A 212 2.10 -8.39 -6.31
N ASP A 213 2.42 -9.56 -6.86
CA ASP A 213 1.64 -10.13 -7.94
C ASP A 213 0.28 -10.59 -7.40
N PRO A 214 -0.83 -9.93 -7.81
CA PRO A 214 -2.14 -10.31 -7.34
C PRO A 214 -2.55 -11.71 -7.89
N MET A 215 -2.02 -12.11 -9.04
CA MET A 215 -2.43 -13.36 -9.70
C MET A 215 -1.48 -14.52 -9.43
N ALA A 216 -0.41 -14.29 -8.67
CA ALA A 216 0.44 -15.37 -8.24
C ALA A 216 -0.38 -16.30 -7.34
N THR A 217 -0.75 -17.46 -7.89
CA THR A 217 -1.29 -18.59 -7.13
C THR A 217 -0.43 -18.81 -5.88
N ALA A 218 -1.03 -19.26 -4.77
CA ALA A 218 -0.46 -19.35 -3.41
C ALA A 218 0.88 -20.11 -3.24
N ASN A 219 1.56 -20.45 -4.33
CA ASN A 219 2.98 -20.73 -4.35
C ASN A 219 3.74 -19.62 -3.61
N LYS A 220 4.58 -20.04 -2.66
CA LYS A 220 5.38 -19.20 -1.78
C LYS A 220 6.24 -18.13 -2.49
N ARG A 221 6.41 -18.23 -3.82
CA ARG A 221 7.13 -17.25 -4.67
C ARG A 221 6.29 -16.02 -5.07
N ALA A 222 5.04 -15.92 -4.65
CA ALA A 222 4.15 -14.78 -4.93
C ALA A 222 4.63 -13.42 -4.38
N PHE A 223 5.63 -13.42 -3.48
CA PHE A 223 6.11 -12.24 -2.77
C PHE A 223 7.38 -11.62 -3.37
N ILE A 224 7.87 -12.14 -4.49
CA ILE A 224 9.03 -11.55 -5.15
C ILE A 224 8.53 -10.29 -5.85
N ARG A 225 8.94 -9.10 -5.37
CA ARG A 225 8.85 -7.88 -6.18
C ARG A 225 9.65 -8.12 -7.43
N THR A 226 8.94 -8.38 -8.51
CA THR A 226 9.58 -8.65 -9.78
C THR A 226 10.11 -7.33 -10.28
N SER A 227 11.43 -7.26 -10.45
CA SER A 227 12.11 -6.10 -11.05
C SER A 227 11.47 -5.69 -12.39
N GLY A 228 10.90 -6.64 -13.13
CA GLY A 228 10.21 -6.41 -14.41
C GLY A 228 9.02 -5.46 -14.32
N LEU A 229 8.03 -5.69 -13.43
CA LEU A 229 6.87 -4.81 -13.35
C LEU A 229 7.26 -3.40 -12.88
N PHE A 230 8.13 -3.31 -11.88
CA PHE A 230 8.62 -2.02 -11.39
C PHE A 230 9.33 -1.23 -12.50
N ALA A 231 10.17 -1.90 -13.30
CA ALA A 231 10.84 -1.30 -14.45
C ALA A 231 9.83 -0.83 -15.51
N ALA A 232 8.81 -1.64 -15.83
CA ALA A 232 7.75 -1.25 -16.77
C ALA A 232 6.97 -0.03 -16.30
N CYS A 233 6.56 0.00 -15.03
CA CYS A 233 5.87 1.15 -14.44
C CYS A 233 6.77 2.40 -14.42
N SER A 234 8.05 2.24 -14.11
CA SER A 234 9.01 3.35 -14.12
C SER A 234 9.23 3.90 -15.53
N SER A 235 9.33 3.02 -16.54
CA SER A 235 9.41 3.44 -17.94
C SER A 235 8.16 4.19 -18.38
N TYR A 236 6.98 3.70 -18.00
CA TYR A 236 5.71 4.36 -18.28
C TYR A 236 5.63 5.77 -17.67
N LEU A 237 6.06 5.92 -16.41
CA LEU A 237 6.11 7.22 -15.74
C LEU A 237 7.16 8.15 -16.34
N LEU A 238 8.31 7.63 -16.78
CA LEU A 238 9.32 8.43 -17.48
C LEU A 238 8.80 8.98 -18.81
N GLU A 239 8.08 8.15 -19.57
CA GLU A 239 7.38 8.60 -20.78
C GLU A 239 6.36 9.69 -20.46
N ALA A 240 5.56 9.52 -19.41
CA ALA A 240 4.61 10.54 -18.93
C ALA A 240 5.29 11.87 -18.57
N CYS A 241 6.48 11.82 -17.96
CA CYS A 241 7.24 13.02 -17.58
C CYS A 241 7.87 13.73 -18.77
N SER A 242 7.97 13.09 -19.94
CA SER A 242 8.55 13.70 -21.14
C SER A 242 7.61 14.75 -21.78
N ASP A 243 6.31 14.69 -21.47
CA ASP A 243 5.31 15.66 -21.90
C ASP A 243 4.93 16.60 -20.74
N HIS A 244 4.96 17.91 -21.00
CA HIS A 244 4.72 18.91 -19.96
C HIS A 244 3.30 18.85 -19.37
N SER A 245 2.29 18.59 -20.21
CA SER A 245 0.89 18.52 -19.75
C SER A 245 0.64 17.30 -18.87
N SER A 246 1.25 16.17 -19.23
CA SER A 246 1.20 14.92 -18.48
C SER A 246 1.99 15.02 -17.17
N TYR A 247 3.13 15.73 -17.19
CA TYR A 247 3.89 16.04 -16.00
C TYR A 247 3.10 16.90 -15.00
N GLU A 248 2.54 18.03 -15.43
CA GLU A 248 1.71 18.89 -14.57
C GLU A 248 0.53 18.11 -13.98
N HIS A 249 -0.01 17.18 -14.78
CA HIS A 249 -1.05 16.29 -14.30
C HIS A 249 -0.53 15.34 -13.22
N LEU A 250 0.62 14.68 -13.41
CA LEU A 250 1.25 13.80 -12.42
C LEU A 250 1.55 14.49 -11.09
N GLU A 251 2.00 15.75 -11.11
CA GLU A 251 2.31 16.54 -9.90
C GLU A 251 1.14 16.63 -8.93
N ARG A 252 -0.09 16.54 -9.44
CA ARG A 252 -1.32 16.64 -8.64
C ARG A 252 -1.72 15.33 -7.97
N TYR A 253 -1.06 14.21 -8.27
CA TYR A 253 -1.42 12.89 -7.79
C TYR A 253 -0.44 12.36 -6.74
N PRO A 254 -0.90 11.51 -5.80
CA PRO A 254 -0.04 11.00 -4.74
C PRO A 254 1.16 10.20 -5.23
N ILE A 255 1.07 9.61 -6.43
CA ILE A 255 2.18 8.85 -7.00
C ILE A 255 3.46 9.67 -7.14
N HIS A 256 3.35 10.97 -7.44
CA HIS A 256 4.48 11.88 -7.58
C HIS A 256 5.29 12.02 -6.29
N GLY A 257 4.64 12.12 -5.13
CA GLY A 257 5.34 12.24 -3.85
C GLY A 257 5.88 10.91 -3.31
N LEU A 258 5.40 9.76 -3.81
CA LEU A 258 5.76 8.44 -3.30
C LEU A 258 6.77 7.68 -4.17
N TRP A 259 6.80 7.93 -5.48
CA TRP A 259 7.60 7.18 -6.45
C TRP A 259 9.08 7.64 -6.51
N SER A 260 9.69 7.90 -5.36
CA SER A 260 11.05 8.45 -5.21
C SER A 260 12.20 7.45 -5.45
N LEU A 261 11.91 6.23 -5.91
CA LEU A 261 12.90 5.16 -6.05
C LEU A 261 13.79 5.28 -7.31
N SER A 262 13.44 6.18 -8.23
CA SER A 262 14.26 6.44 -9.42
C SER A 262 14.71 7.90 -9.40
N PRO A 263 16.02 8.20 -9.41
CA PRO A 263 16.53 9.57 -9.51
C PRO A 263 15.95 10.33 -10.71
N MET A 264 15.62 9.63 -11.79
CA MET A 264 15.01 10.21 -12.98
C MET A 264 13.52 10.57 -12.80
N LEU A 265 12.88 10.00 -11.78
CA LEU A 265 11.52 10.32 -11.34
C LEU A 265 11.54 11.04 -9.99
N SER A 266 12.70 11.57 -9.57
CA SER A 266 12.77 12.39 -8.36
C SER A 266 12.12 13.72 -8.67
N PHE A 267 10.85 13.82 -8.28
CA PHE A 267 10.09 15.01 -8.57
C PHE A 267 10.45 16.13 -7.59
N GLY A 268 11.24 17.11 -8.05
CA GLY A 268 11.61 18.30 -7.27
C GLY A 268 12.95 18.18 -6.50
N LYS A 269 13.23 19.17 -5.64
CA LYS A 269 14.41 19.17 -4.74
C LYS A 269 14.20 18.21 -3.58
N MET A 270 14.08 16.92 -3.90
CA MET A 270 13.81 15.82 -2.97
C MET A 270 14.88 15.69 -1.87
N GLU A 271 16.04 16.33 -1.98
CA GLU A 271 17.09 16.22 -0.98
C GLU A 271 16.76 16.89 0.36
N THR A 272 15.95 17.96 0.36
CA THR A 272 15.74 18.79 1.58
C THR A 272 14.36 18.67 2.23
N ASP A 273 13.38 18.04 1.60
CA ASP A 273 12.00 17.96 2.16
C ASP A 273 11.26 16.64 1.86
N ARG A 274 12.00 15.56 1.56
CA ARG A 274 11.40 14.26 1.20
C ARG A 274 10.45 13.75 2.27
N CYS A 275 10.82 13.86 3.55
CA CYS A 275 10.03 13.36 4.66
C CYS A 275 8.67 14.09 4.77
N SER A 276 8.66 15.43 4.71
CA SER A 276 7.42 16.21 4.78
C SER A 276 6.54 16.00 3.55
N GLN A 277 7.13 15.95 2.36
CA GLN A 277 6.38 15.68 1.12
C GLN A 277 5.74 14.30 1.15
N ARG A 278 6.48 13.25 1.52
CA ARG A 278 5.93 11.89 1.67
C ARG A 278 4.81 11.86 2.70
N ARG A 279 4.98 12.53 3.84
CA ARG A 279 3.95 12.62 4.89
C ARG A 279 2.66 13.24 4.36
N GLU A 280 2.75 14.38 3.68
CA GLU A 280 1.57 15.04 3.10
C GLU A 280 0.93 14.15 2.03
N THR A 281 1.75 13.51 1.21
CA THR A 281 1.29 12.65 0.14
C THR A 281 0.52 11.44 0.67
N TRP A 282 0.98 10.81 1.75
CA TRP A 282 0.26 9.71 2.40
C TRP A 282 -1.11 10.12 2.95
N ARG A 283 -1.32 11.39 3.31
CA ARG A 283 -2.65 11.90 3.72
C ARG A 283 -3.64 11.84 2.57
N LEU A 284 -3.18 12.00 1.33
CA LEU A 284 -4.01 11.94 0.13
C LEU A 284 -4.35 10.51 -0.30
N VAL A 285 -3.48 9.53 0.00
CA VAL A 285 -3.72 8.11 -0.35
C VAL A 285 -4.89 7.51 0.43
N GLY A 286 -5.10 7.97 1.66
CA GLY A 286 -6.16 7.49 2.53
C GLY A 286 -5.84 6.17 3.26
N LEU A 287 -6.71 5.85 4.21
CA LEU A 287 -6.47 4.80 5.21
C LEU A 287 -6.23 3.41 4.60
N ARG A 288 -7.01 3.06 3.58
CA ARG A 288 -6.96 1.74 2.94
C ARG A 288 -5.61 1.51 2.26
N GLY A 289 -5.06 2.51 1.57
CA GLY A 289 -3.75 2.38 0.95
C GLY A 289 -2.64 2.26 2.01
N ILE A 290 -2.71 3.02 3.10
CA ILE A 290 -1.76 2.89 4.22
C ILE A 290 -1.79 1.48 4.82
N GLN A 291 -2.98 0.91 5.04
CA GLN A 291 -3.11 -0.47 5.53
C GLN A 291 -2.44 -1.49 4.61
N TRP A 292 -2.68 -1.37 3.29
CA TRP A 292 -2.04 -2.23 2.30
C TRP A 292 -0.52 -2.06 2.28
N ARG A 293 -0.02 -0.82 2.37
CA ARG A 293 1.42 -0.53 2.45
C ARG A 293 2.07 -1.23 3.63
N ILE A 294 1.48 -1.12 4.81
CA ILE A 294 2.00 -1.74 6.04
C ILE A 294 1.98 -3.28 5.93
N SER A 295 0.91 -3.85 5.40
CA SER A 295 0.77 -5.30 5.20
C SER A 295 1.78 -5.82 4.18
N SER A 296 1.90 -5.19 3.02
CA SER A 296 2.88 -5.57 2.00
C SER A 296 4.32 -5.42 2.49
N ALA A 297 4.61 -4.34 3.24
CA ALA A 297 5.91 -4.16 3.87
C ALA A 297 6.25 -5.29 4.84
N PHE A 298 5.30 -5.69 5.68
CA PHE A 298 5.49 -6.80 6.61
C PHE A 298 5.78 -8.10 5.87
N ASP A 299 4.91 -8.49 4.94
CA ASP A 299 5.04 -9.74 4.18
C ASP A 299 6.40 -9.80 3.46
N MET A 300 6.85 -8.67 2.92
CA MET A 300 8.15 -8.54 2.26
C MET A 300 9.33 -8.65 3.23
N LEU A 301 9.28 -7.99 4.40
CA LEU A 301 10.38 -8.02 5.38
C LEU A 301 10.54 -9.39 6.05
N MET A 302 9.49 -10.22 6.01
CA MET A 302 9.54 -11.61 6.45
C MET A 302 10.28 -12.53 5.45
N ASP A 303 10.53 -12.08 4.21
CA ASP A 303 11.34 -12.79 3.23
C ASP A 303 12.83 -12.41 3.40
N TRP A 304 13.49 -13.08 4.34
CA TRP A 304 14.90 -12.85 4.69
C TRP A 304 15.93 -13.16 3.58
N GLU A 305 15.52 -13.86 2.52
CA GLU A 305 16.38 -14.19 1.38
C GLU A 305 16.43 -13.02 0.40
N ARG A 306 15.53 -12.05 0.55
CA ARG A 306 15.37 -10.93 -0.36
C ARG A 306 16.36 -9.82 -0.05
N SER A 307 17.08 -9.39 -1.09
CA SER A 307 17.88 -8.18 -1.03
C SER A 307 17.06 -6.95 -1.42
N PHE A 308 17.36 -5.82 -0.77
CA PHE A 308 16.70 -4.55 -1.01
C PHE A 308 17.72 -3.47 -1.31
N THR A 309 17.33 -2.48 -2.12
CA THR A 309 18.15 -1.28 -2.31
C THR A 309 18.04 -0.37 -1.09
N SER A 310 19.12 0.34 -0.76
CA SER A 310 19.14 1.26 0.38
C SER A 310 18.08 2.36 0.27
N ASP A 311 17.85 2.90 -0.94
CA ASP A 311 16.82 3.93 -1.19
C ASP A 311 15.41 3.41 -0.89
N PHE A 312 15.15 2.14 -1.22
CA PHE A 312 13.86 1.53 -0.94
C PHE A 312 13.63 1.32 0.55
N LEU A 313 14.63 0.77 1.24
CA LEU A 313 14.56 0.57 2.69
C LEU A 313 14.45 1.89 3.44
N PHE A 314 15.06 2.95 2.92
CA PHE A 314 14.91 4.30 3.48
C PHE A 314 13.48 4.84 3.35
N ASP A 315 12.89 4.79 2.14
CA ASP A 315 11.49 5.19 1.95
C ASP A 315 10.54 4.38 2.84
N LEU A 316 10.81 3.07 2.94
CA LEU A 316 10.05 2.19 3.80
C LEU A 316 10.20 2.54 5.29
N LEU A 317 11.41 2.87 5.74
CA LEU A 317 11.65 3.31 7.11
C LEU A 317 10.86 4.58 7.43
N ILE A 318 10.89 5.59 6.55
CA ILE A 318 10.11 6.83 6.72
C ILE A 318 8.63 6.49 6.87
N ASP A 319 8.09 5.70 5.94
CA ASP A 319 6.68 5.29 5.97
C ASP A 319 6.33 4.64 7.31
N LEU A 320 7.12 3.66 7.75
CA LEU A 320 6.85 2.89 8.96
C LEU A 320 7.03 3.72 10.24
N VAL A 321 8.01 4.62 10.31
CA VAL A 321 8.18 5.55 11.44
C VAL A 321 6.99 6.51 11.54
N GLU A 322 6.63 7.17 10.44
CA GLU A 322 5.50 8.11 10.40
C GLU A 322 4.17 7.43 10.72
N PHE A 323 3.93 6.22 10.21
CA PHE A 323 2.72 5.47 10.53
C PHE A 323 2.69 4.99 11.98
N SER A 324 3.82 4.52 12.51
CA SER A 324 3.93 4.04 13.90
C SER A 324 3.75 5.17 14.91
N GLY A 325 4.24 6.37 14.58
CA GLY A 325 4.14 7.57 15.40
C GLY A 325 2.97 8.49 15.01
N SER A 326 2.01 8.02 14.22
CA SER A 326 0.88 8.87 13.82
C SER A 326 -0.14 9.03 14.95
N ALA A 327 -0.59 10.27 15.17
CA ALA A 327 -1.75 10.58 16.00
C ALA A 327 -3.08 10.51 15.22
N MET A 328 -3.02 10.52 13.88
CA MET A 328 -4.21 10.58 13.02
C MET A 328 -4.72 9.19 12.61
N LEU A 329 -3.87 8.16 12.73
CA LEU A 329 -4.23 6.79 12.38
C LEU A 329 -4.82 6.04 13.59
N PRO A 330 -5.80 5.14 13.36
CA PRO A 330 -6.25 4.19 14.37
C PRO A 330 -5.08 3.42 14.99
N ASN A 331 -5.11 3.22 16.31
CA ASN A 331 -4.03 2.54 17.05
C ASN A 331 -3.70 1.15 16.49
N GLU A 332 -4.69 0.40 16.01
CA GLU A 332 -4.47 -0.89 15.36
C GLU A 332 -3.49 -0.79 14.18
N ILE A 333 -3.64 0.25 13.36
CA ILE A 333 -2.79 0.47 12.19
C ILE A 333 -1.39 0.92 12.63
N CYS A 334 -1.29 1.80 13.63
CA CYS A 334 0.00 2.21 14.18
C CYS A 334 0.77 1.01 14.76
N PHE A 335 0.09 0.09 15.44
CA PHE A 335 0.71 -1.14 15.96
C PHE A 335 1.14 -2.09 14.82
N ARG A 336 0.33 -2.24 13.77
CA ARG A 336 0.75 -3.01 12.58
C ARG A 336 1.99 -2.39 11.92
N ALA A 337 2.06 -1.06 11.83
CA ALA A 337 3.24 -0.35 11.33
C ALA A 337 4.46 -0.57 12.22
N LEU A 338 4.29 -0.48 13.54
CA LEU A 338 5.36 -0.68 14.52
C LEU A 338 5.92 -2.11 14.46
N ARG A 339 5.07 -3.10 14.20
CA ARG A 339 5.50 -4.47 13.94
C ARG A 339 6.37 -4.57 12.69
N SER A 340 5.94 -3.97 11.58
CA SER A 340 6.75 -3.92 10.36
C SER A 340 8.06 -3.15 10.58
N LEU A 341 8.05 -2.08 11.38
CA LEU A 341 9.23 -1.31 11.76
C LEU A 341 10.22 -2.17 12.54
N HIS A 342 9.73 -3.00 13.46
CA HIS A 342 10.56 -3.98 14.17
C HIS A 342 11.20 -4.99 13.22
N CYS A 343 10.45 -5.56 12.26
CA CYS A 343 11.02 -6.46 11.25
C CYS A 343 12.13 -5.78 10.43
N LEU A 344 11.93 -4.51 10.06
CA LEU A 344 12.95 -3.73 9.37
C LEU A 344 14.18 -3.48 10.27
N ALA A 345 13.96 -3.17 11.54
CA ALA A 345 14.99 -2.95 12.54
C ALA A 345 15.89 -4.17 12.78
N ILE A 346 15.41 -5.38 12.53
CA ILE A 346 16.25 -6.58 12.60
C ILE A 346 17.34 -6.57 11.52
N GLN A 347 17.12 -5.95 10.35
CA GLN A 347 18.05 -5.93 9.20
C GLN A 347 19.25 -4.95 9.35
N ASP A 348 19.64 -4.66 10.60
CA ASP A 348 20.79 -3.89 11.13
C ASP A 348 21.18 -2.56 10.45
N GLU A 349 21.98 -2.60 9.38
CA GLU A 349 22.77 -1.42 8.98
C GLU A 349 21.92 -0.28 8.42
N VAL A 350 20.82 -0.61 7.76
CA VAL A 350 20.04 0.38 7.01
C VAL A 350 19.18 1.25 7.93
N VAL A 351 18.80 0.73 9.11
CA VAL A 351 17.96 1.48 10.06
C VAL A 351 18.74 2.63 10.68
N GLY A 352 20.01 2.43 11.07
CA GLY A 352 20.81 3.49 11.65
C GLY A 352 21.04 4.67 10.69
N TRP A 353 21.37 4.36 9.43
CA TRP A 353 21.54 5.38 8.40
C TRP A 353 20.22 6.06 8.03
N GLY A 354 19.15 5.28 7.84
CA GLY A 354 17.85 5.82 7.50
C GLY A 354 17.26 6.68 8.61
N LEU A 355 17.42 6.31 9.89
CA LEU A 355 16.99 7.14 11.01
C LEU A 355 17.73 8.46 11.02
N ARG A 356 19.06 8.44 10.83
CA ARG A 356 19.84 9.68 10.73
C ARG A 356 19.29 10.60 9.64
N MET A 357 19.07 10.08 8.44
CA MET A 357 18.49 10.86 7.35
C MET A 357 17.08 11.37 7.65
N TYR A 358 16.26 10.57 8.33
CA TYR A 358 14.93 11.00 8.77
C TYR A 358 15.00 12.24 9.66
N PHE A 359 15.93 12.28 10.63
CA PHE A 359 16.12 13.46 11.48
C PHE A 359 16.74 14.64 10.74
N ASP A 360 17.65 14.39 9.81
CA ASP A 360 18.27 15.45 9.01
C ASP A 360 17.23 16.16 8.11
N GLN A 361 16.13 15.48 7.75
CA GLN A 361 15.09 15.98 6.85
C GLN A 361 13.75 16.28 7.52
N THR A 362 13.64 16.10 8.84
CA THR A 362 12.38 16.30 9.58
C THR A 362 12.56 17.37 10.64
N PRO A 363 11.62 18.34 10.76
CA PRO A 363 11.64 19.30 11.85
C PRO A 363 11.72 18.61 13.22
N LEU A 364 12.62 19.08 14.08
CA LEU A 364 12.94 18.43 15.36
C LEU A 364 11.71 18.18 16.23
N ASP A 365 10.81 19.16 16.32
CA ASP A 365 9.58 19.07 17.13
C ASP A 365 8.64 17.97 16.61
N HIS A 366 8.49 17.86 15.28
CA HIS A 366 7.68 16.79 14.68
C HIS A 366 8.31 15.42 14.93
N ALA A 367 9.63 15.30 14.76
CA ALA A 367 10.33 14.06 15.03
C ALA A 367 10.16 13.65 16.50
N GLN A 368 10.23 14.61 17.43
CA GLN A 368 9.95 14.38 18.84
C GLN A 368 8.53 13.87 19.09
N ASP A 369 7.51 14.47 18.47
CA ASP A 369 6.12 14.03 18.61
C ASP A 369 5.92 12.59 18.10
N VAL A 370 6.47 12.29 16.92
CA VAL A 370 6.42 10.93 16.32
C VAL A 370 7.07 9.91 17.25
N PHE A 371 8.28 10.20 17.74
CA PHE A 371 9.01 9.28 18.61
C PHE A 371 8.38 9.15 20.00
N SER A 372 7.75 10.20 20.54
CA SER A 372 7.01 10.13 21.80
C SER A 372 5.86 9.14 21.69
N LEU A 373 5.13 9.18 20.57
CA LEU A 373 4.04 8.25 20.30
C LEU A 373 4.53 6.82 20.03
N ILE A 374 5.68 6.64 19.36
CA ILE A 374 6.31 5.33 19.20
C ILE A 374 6.70 4.77 20.57
N ILE A 375 7.40 5.54 21.41
CA ILE A 375 7.83 5.14 22.75
C ILE A 375 6.63 4.78 23.62
N GLN A 376 5.57 5.57 23.60
CA GLN A 376 4.33 5.27 24.33
C GLN A 376 3.73 3.93 23.88
N ARG A 377 3.75 3.63 22.58
CA ARG A 377 3.22 2.37 22.03
C ARG A 377 4.11 1.17 22.37
N VAL A 378 5.43 1.31 22.31
CA VAL A 378 6.39 0.26 22.74
C VAL A 378 6.25 0.02 24.25
N THR A 379 6.09 1.07 25.04
CA THR A 379 5.83 0.97 26.48
C THR A 379 4.50 0.25 26.73
N SER A 380 3.46 0.62 26.00
CA SER A 380 2.16 -0.05 26.08
C SER A 380 2.28 -1.54 25.78
N VAL A 381 3.10 -1.92 24.79
CA VAL A 381 3.45 -3.31 24.42
C VAL A 381 4.11 -4.08 25.57
N LEU A 382 5.05 -3.46 26.29
CA LEU A 382 5.75 -4.08 27.42
C LEU A 382 4.86 -4.29 28.63
N LEU A 383 3.94 -3.36 28.87
CA LEU A 383 3.05 -3.36 30.04
C LEU A 383 1.76 -4.17 29.83
N LEU A 384 1.60 -4.86 28.69
CA LEU A 384 0.26 -5.26 28.21
C LEU A 384 -0.55 -6.15 29.15
N ASP A 385 -1.69 -5.56 29.51
CA ASP A 385 -2.98 -6.22 29.74
C ASP A 385 -4.09 -5.61 28.84
N THR A 386 -3.75 -4.96 27.71
CA THR A 386 -4.76 -4.29 26.86
C THR A 386 -5.12 -5.08 25.60
N PRO A 387 -6.43 -5.28 25.31
CA PRO A 387 -6.89 -5.95 24.09
C PRO A 387 -6.52 -5.20 22.79
N VAL A 388 -6.15 -3.92 22.90
CA VAL A 388 -5.82 -3.04 21.77
C VAL A 388 -4.51 -3.41 21.08
N ALA A 389 -3.58 -4.05 21.78
CA ALA A 389 -2.32 -4.49 21.19
C ALA A 389 -2.34 -5.96 20.75
N ALA A 390 -3.44 -6.69 20.97
CA ALA A 390 -3.61 -8.05 20.46
C ALA A 390 -3.37 -8.16 18.93
N PRO A 391 -3.80 -7.20 18.08
CA PRO A 391 -3.55 -7.24 16.64
C PRO A 391 -2.06 -7.15 16.24
N PHE A 392 -1.20 -6.56 17.07
CA PHE A 392 0.25 -6.57 16.83
C PHE A 392 0.78 -8.02 16.80
N TYR A 393 0.18 -8.91 17.59
CA TYR A 393 0.73 -10.23 17.87
C TYR A 393 -0.11 -11.40 17.36
N GLN A 394 -1.37 -11.17 16.99
CA GLN A 394 -2.29 -12.21 16.54
C GLN A 394 -1.76 -13.04 15.35
N PHE A 395 -0.79 -12.50 14.60
CA PHE A 395 -0.17 -13.18 13.46
C PHE A 395 1.16 -13.86 13.77
N CYS A 396 1.85 -13.52 14.87
CA CYS A 396 3.20 -14.06 15.15
C CYS A 396 3.20 -15.24 16.12
N CYS A 397 2.22 -15.33 17.04
CA CYS A 397 1.97 -16.53 17.84
C CYS A 397 0.61 -16.45 18.55
N PRO A 398 -0.24 -17.48 18.47
CA PRO A 398 -1.38 -17.62 19.36
C PRO A 398 -0.87 -17.94 20.78
N ASP A 399 -1.09 -17.00 21.70
CA ASP A 399 -0.87 -17.03 23.16
C ASP A 399 0.58 -17.17 23.70
N GLY A 400 0.96 -16.27 24.62
CA GLY A 400 2.13 -16.43 25.51
C GLY A 400 3.54 -16.20 24.95
N CYS A 401 3.71 -15.81 23.69
CA CYS A 401 5.04 -15.83 23.07
C CYS A 401 6.01 -14.70 23.50
N HIS A 402 7.24 -15.06 23.89
CA HIS A 402 8.37 -14.16 24.17
C HIS A 402 8.75 -13.23 23.00
N LEU A 403 8.32 -13.54 21.77
CA LEU A 403 8.45 -12.67 20.59
C LEU A 403 7.96 -11.24 20.84
N ARG A 404 6.97 -11.03 21.73
CA ARG A 404 6.49 -9.69 22.07
C ARG A 404 7.57 -8.84 22.75
N GLN A 405 8.24 -9.46 23.71
CA GLN A 405 9.21 -8.83 24.60
C GLN A 405 10.52 -8.61 23.85
N ASN A 406 10.95 -9.63 23.11
CA ASN A 406 12.11 -9.54 22.25
C ASN A 406 11.93 -8.44 21.20
N ALA A 407 10.71 -8.23 20.67
CA ALA A 407 10.48 -7.13 19.73
C ALA A 407 10.68 -5.73 20.33
N ALA A 408 10.17 -5.49 21.54
CA ALA A 408 10.37 -4.21 22.22
C ALA A 408 11.85 -4.01 22.59
N VAL A 409 12.52 -5.05 23.09
CA VAL A 409 13.95 -5.02 23.43
C VAL A 409 14.81 -4.80 22.19
N HIS A 410 14.51 -5.45 21.07
CA HIS A 410 15.19 -5.21 19.79
C HIS A 410 15.03 -3.76 19.32
N LEU A 411 13.82 -3.19 19.42
CA LEU A 411 13.61 -1.79 19.09
C LEU A 411 14.44 -0.88 20.01
N ILE A 412 14.46 -1.13 21.32
CA ILE A 412 15.30 -0.39 22.28
C ILE A 412 16.77 -0.49 21.87
N HIS A 413 17.27 -1.69 21.59
CA HIS A 413 18.64 -1.91 21.16
C HIS A 413 18.97 -1.11 19.91
N ARG A 414 18.13 -1.18 18.87
CA ARG A 414 18.37 -0.50 17.59
C ARG A 414 18.30 1.01 17.70
N LEU A 415 17.35 1.55 18.47
CA LEU A 415 17.25 2.98 18.76
C LEU A 415 18.47 3.47 19.54
N THR A 416 18.89 2.72 20.56
CA THR A 416 20.09 3.01 21.36
C THR A 416 21.35 3.01 20.51
N SER A 417 21.56 1.96 19.72
CA SER A 417 22.71 1.83 18.83
C SER A 417 22.80 2.98 17.83
N SER A 418 21.65 3.43 17.32
CA SER A 418 21.55 4.58 16.43
C SER A 418 21.81 5.90 17.16
N ALA A 419 21.25 6.07 18.37
CA ALA A 419 21.44 7.26 19.21
C ALA A 419 22.90 7.46 19.64
N ARG A 420 23.63 6.37 19.90
CA ARG A 420 25.08 6.41 20.17
C ARG A 420 25.87 7.08 19.03
N ARG A 421 25.38 6.97 17.79
CA ARG A 421 26.04 7.52 16.59
C ARG A 421 25.46 8.88 16.16
N SER A 422 24.35 9.33 16.76
CA SER A 422 23.64 10.55 16.35
C SER A 422 23.16 11.35 17.57
N THR A 423 23.80 12.50 17.79
CA THR A 423 23.45 13.42 18.88
C THR A 423 22.02 13.96 18.76
N ILE A 424 21.54 14.19 17.53
CA ILE A 424 20.18 14.66 17.26
C ILE A 424 19.17 13.59 17.68
N LEU A 425 19.36 12.34 17.24
CA LEU A 425 18.47 11.23 17.62
C LEU A 425 18.50 11.01 19.14
N HIS A 426 19.68 11.08 19.77
CA HIS A 426 19.81 10.98 21.22
C HIS A 426 18.98 12.04 21.95
N GLN A 427 19.06 13.32 21.51
CA GLN A 427 18.25 14.41 22.08
C GLN A 427 16.74 14.18 21.86
N VAL A 428 16.34 13.73 20.67
CA VAL A 428 14.93 13.42 20.39
C VAL A 428 14.40 12.34 21.31
N LEU A 429 15.13 11.23 21.48
CA LEU A 429 14.70 10.12 22.31
C LEU A 429 14.61 10.50 23.80
N ILE A 430 15.53 11.31 24.32
CA ILE A 430 15.44 11.85 25.68
C ILE A 430 14.13 12.63 25.86
N ARG A 431 13.82 13.53 24.91
CA ARG A 431 12.60 14.34 24.98
C ARG A 431 11.32 13.54 24.74
N ALA A 432 11.43 12.40 24.09
CA ALA A 432 10.34 11.48 23.80
C ALA A 432 10.09 10.46 24.93
N ASP A 433 10.65 10.67 26.12
CA ASP A 433 10.51 9.83 27.31
C ASP A 433 11.08 8.41 27.16
N ILE A 434 12.28 8.30 26.56
CA ILE A 434 13.00 7.01 26.52
C ILE A 434 13.28 6.46 27.92
N GLU A 435 13.41 7.32 28.93
CA GLU A 435 13.56 6.91 30.32
C GLU A 435 12.33 6.12 30.82
N GLY A 436 11.12 6.62 30.57
CA GLY A 436 9.88 5.92 30.90
C GLY A 436 9.80 4.54 30.26
N LEU A 437 10.26 4.41 29.00
CA LEU A 437 10.36 3.12 28.31
C LEU A 437 11.38 2.18 28.98
N LEU A 438 12.59 2.66 29.26
CA LEU A 438 13.63 1.85 29.88
C LEU A 438 13.24 1.39 31.28
N ASN A 439 12.64 2.27 32.08
CA ASN A 439 12.11 1.91 33.40
C ASN A 439 11.01 0.83 33.29
N SER A 440 10.13 0.94 32.31
CA SER A 440 9.08 -0.06 32.07
C SER A 440 9.67 -1.39 31.62
N ALA A 441 10.69 -1.37 30.76
CA ALA A 441 11.39 -2.55 30.29
C ALA A 441 12.19 -3.24 31.41
N THR A 442 12.88 -2.47 32.27
CA THR A 442 13.61 -3.01 33.43
C THR A 442 12.66 -3.67 34.43
N LYS A 443 11.59 -2.98 34.86
CA LYS A 443 10.58 -3.56 35.76
C LYS A 443 9.97 -4.83 35.18
N PHE A 444 9.78 -4.85 33.86
CA PHE A 444 9.28 -6.01 33.15
C PHE A 444 10.27 -7.18 33.25
N VAL A 445 11.56 -6.97 32.96
CA VAL A 445 12.60 -8.01 33.11
C VAL A 445 12.68 -8.51 34.56
N GLU A 446 12.69 -7.60 35.53
CA GLU A 446 12.70 -7.94 36.97
C GLU A 446 11.47 -8.76 37.39
N SER A 447 10.30 -8.51 36.79
CA SER A 447 9.07 -9.25 37.10
C SER A 447 9.12 -10.70 36.61
N LEU A 448 9.93 -11.00 35.59
CA LEU A 448 10.17 -12.37 35.13
C LEU A 448 11.08 -13.14 36.09
N ASP A 449 12.01 -12.44 36.75
CA ASP A 449 13.00 -13.04 37.68
C ASP A 449 12.41 -13.37 39.07
N GLY A 450 11.18 -12.93 39.36
CA GLY A 450 10.48 -13.19 40.62
C GLY A 450 10.02 -14.64 40.84
N GLU A 451 9.96 -15.46 39.78
CA GLU A 451 9.96 -16.92 39.90
C GLU A 451 11.42 -17.37 39.73
N PRO A 452 12.03 -18.07 40.70
CA PRO A 452 13.45 -18.40 40.62
C PRO A 452 13.70 -19.16 39.31
N TRP A 453 14.59 -18.65 38.48
CA TRP A 453 15.10 -19.29 37.25
C TRP A 453 15.47 -20.78 37.46
N GLN A 454 15.78 -21.16 38.70
CA GLN A 454 15.97 -22.53 39.17
C GLN A 454 14.74 -23.45 39.06
N ARG A 455 13.51 -22.90 39.15
CA ARG A 455 12.25 -23.63 38.93
C ARG A 455 12.01 -23.94 37.46
N TRP A 456 12.52 -23.10 36.56
CA TRP A 456 12.37 -23.24 35.11
C TRP A 456 13.37 -24.25 34.53
N LEU A 457 14.56 -24.36 35.12
CA LEU A 457 15.52 -25.46 34.87
C LEU A 457 14.96 -26.87 35.19
N LEU A 458 13.96 -26.95 36.08
CA LEU A 458 13.30 -28.22 36.45
C LEU A 458 12.20 -28.64 35.45
N PHE A 459 11.77 -27.76 34.54
CA PHE A 459 10.73 -28.05 33.54
C PHE A 459 11.26 -28.31 32.12
N GLY A 460 12.58 -28.42 31.94
CA GLY A 460 13.18 -28.85 30.67
C GLY A 460 13.01 -27.84 29.54
N MET A 461 13.23 -26.55 29.82
CA MET A 461 13.33 -25.54 28.77
C MET A 461 14.67 -25.65 28.02
N ASP A 462 14.65 -25.36 26.72
CA ASP A 462 15.81 -25.37 25.82
C ASP A 462 16.80 -24.25 26.18
N ALA A 463 18.08 -24.42 25.84
CA ALA A 463 19.16 -23.44 26.09
C ALA A 463 18.91 -22.03 25.50
N THR A 464 17.89 -21.88 24.67
CA THR A 464 17.46 -20.63 24.03
C THR A 464 16.89 -19.61 25.00
N ASP A 465 16.22 -20.02 26.08
CA ASP A 465 15.53 -19.07 26.97
C ASP A 465 16.47 -18.34 27.92
N HIS A 466 17.57 -18.98 28.32
CA HIS A 466 18.62 -18.33 29.11
C HIS A 466 19.37 -17.28 28.30
N ALA A 467 19.69 -17.59 27.04
CA ALA A 467 20.32 -16.65 26.12
C ALA A 467 19.45 -15.39 25.90
N ASP A 468 18.13 -15.57 25.83
CA ASP A 468 17.17 -14.47 25.70
C ASP A 468 17.18 -13.54 26.94
N ALA A 469 17.22 -14.09 28.16
CA ALA A 469 17.26 -13.29 29.38
C ALA A 469 18.55 -12.46 29.49
N VAL A 470 19.70 -13.08 29.23
CA VAL A 470 21.01 -12.40 29.21
C VAL A 470 21.02 -11.28 28.17
N TYR A 471 20.57 -11.58 26.95
CA TYR A 471 20.48 -10.59 25.88
C TYR A 471 19.63 -9.37 26.28
N ARG A 472 18.48 -9.57 26.94
CA ARG A 472 17.63 -8.48 27.40
C ARG A 472 18.34 -7.60 28.43
N ALA A 473 19.00 -8.20 29.41
CA ALA A 473 19.75 -7.48 30.43
C ALA A 473 20.89 -6.65 29.82
N GLU A 474 21.64 -7.24 28.88
CA GLU A 474 22.72 -6.55 28.15
C GLU A 474 22.20 -5.36 27.34
N VAL A 475 21.11 -5.55 26.59
CA VAL A 475 20.50 -4.47 25.81
C VAL A 475 20.05 -3.32 26.70
N LEU A 476 19.38 -3.61 27.82
CA LEU A 476 18.92 -2.57 28.73
C LEU A 476 20.10 -1.86 29.40
N SER A 477 21.11 -2.60 29.88
CA SER A 477 22.35 -2.01 30.43
C SER A 477 23.05 -1.11 29.40
N PHE A 478 23.16 -1.55 28.14
CA PHE A 478 23.69 -0.74 27.06
C PHE A 478 22.87 0.53 26.81
N ALA A 479 21.54 0.43 26.80
CA ALA A 479 20.65 1.56 26.64
C ALA A 479 20.80 2.59 27.76
N TRP A 480 20.82 2.14 29.01
CA TRP A 480 21.05 3.01 30.16
C TRP A 480 22.40 3.72 30.08
N ARG A 481 23.48 3.02 29.70
CA ARG A 481 24.80 3.65 29.51
C ARG A 481 24.77 4.73 28.44
N VAL A 482 24.21 4.43 27.27
CA VAL A 482 24.15 5.40 26.16
C VAL A 482 23.33 6.62 26.53
N PHE A 483 22.17 6.47 27.16
CA PHE A 483 21.29 7.60 27.46
C PHE A 483 21.68 8.38 28.72
N PHE A 484 22.41 7.81 29.68
CA PHE A 484 22.64 8.46 30.98
C PHE A 484 24.11 8.74 31.33
N GLN A 485 25.06 8.12 30.62
CA GLN A 485 26.48 8.53 30.73
C GLN A 485 26.83 9.68 29.77
N HIS A 486 25.91 10.06 28.89
CA HIS A 486 26.12 11.19 27.98
C HIS A 486 26.08 12.53 28.75
N PRO A 487 26.99 13.49 28.47
CA PRO A 487 27.09 14.75 29.23
C PRO A 487 25.78 15.54 29.31
N TYR A 488 24.96 15.51 28.26
CA TYR A 488 23.66 16.18 28.21
C TYR A 488 22.66 15.66 29.25
N SER A 489 22.77 14.40 29.66
CA SER A 489 21.78 13.75 30.53
C SER A 489 22.02 14.05 32.00
N ARG A 490 23.25 14.40 32.39
CA ARG A 490 23.59 14.81 33.76
C ARG A 490 22.91 16.09 34.20
N GLU A 491 22.52 16.95 33.25
CA GLU A 491 21.77 18.17 33.52
C GLU A 491 20.27 17.90 33.71
N VAL A 492 19.75 16.83 33.12
CA VAL A 492 18.31 16.53 33.10
C VAL A 492 17.91 15.53 34.19
N PHE A 493 18.79 14.58 34.57
CA PHE A 493 18.45 13.48 35.47
C PHE A 493 19.49 13.26 36.59
N PRO A 494 19.19 13.66 37.85
CA PRO A 494 20.09 13.49 39.00
C PRO A 494 19.94 12.15 39.76
N SER A 495 19.42 11.08 39.15
CA SER A 495 19.05 9.83 39.84
C SER A 495 20.27 8.93 40.19
N LEU A 496 20.61 8.85 41.49
CA LEU A 496 21.67 7.98 42.06
C LEU A 496 21.38 6.47 41.98
N ARG A 497 20.10 6.07 41.94
CA ARG A 497 19.69 4.65 42.02
C ARG A 497 20.02 3.87 40.75
N LEU A 498 20.08 4.58 39.63
CA LEU A 498 20.35 4.06 38.31
C LEU A 498 21.82 3.74 38.09
N GLN A 499 22.71 4.56 38.64
CA GLN A 499 24.14 4.36 38.57
C GLN A 499 24.53 3.02 39.24
N ALA A 500 23.99 2.75 40.43
CA ALA A 500 24.25 1.50 41.16
C ALA A 500 23.81 0.25 40.39
N TRP A 501 22.66 0.28 39.72
CA TRP A 501 22.14 -0.84 38.93
C TRP A 501 22.97 -1.08 37.65
N VAL A 502 23.38 -0.02 36.97
CA VAL A 502 24.27 -0.13 35.80
C VAL A 502 25.65 -0.68 36.19
N ASP A 503 26.18 -0.25 37.33
CA ASP A 503 27.46 -0.72 37.85
C ASP A 503 27.39 -2.22 38.23
N GLU A 504 26.29 -2.65 38.88
CA GLU A 504 26.05 -4.06 39.26
C GLU A 504 25.89 -4.99 38.03
N LEU A 505 25.15 -4.56 37.01
CA LEU A 505 24.99 -5.32 35.76
C LEU A 505 26.26 -5.36 34.92
N SER A 506 27.02 -4.26 34.87
CA SER A 506 28.30 -4.23 34.14
C SER A 506 29.31 -5.18 34.77
N GLU A 507 29.33 -5.28 36.10
CA GLU A 507 30.19 -6.23 36.82
C GLU A 507 29.79 -7.70 36.60
N GLN A 508 28.50 -7.99 36.36
CA GLN A 508 28.02 -9.33 36.00
C GLN A 508 28.37 -9.70 34.55
N ILE A 509 28.17 -8.78 33.60
CA ILE A 509 28.44 -9.01 32.17
C ILE A 509 29.95 -9.15 31.91
N GLU A 510 30.81 -8.38 32.58
CA GLU A 510 32.27 -8.51 32.44
C GLU A 510 32.83 -9.86 32.94
N ARG A 511 32.03 -10.66 33.67
CA ARG A 511 32.42 -12.02 34.11
C ARG A 511 32.07 -13.10 33.08
N GLU A 512 31.26 -12.81 32.08
CA GLU A 512 30.81 -13.77 31.06
C GLU A 512 31.19 -13.27 29.65
N ASP A 513 32.17 -13.91 28.99
CA ASP A 513 32.67 -13.53 27.66
C ASP A 513 31.57 -13.62 26.56
N ALA A 514 30.79 -12.55 26.37
CA ALA A 514 29.56 -12.52 25.55
C ALA A 514 29.73 -12.11 24.07
N TYR A 515 30.93 -12.15 23.49
CA TYR A 515 31.17 -11.57 22.14
C TYR A 515 30.91 -12.49 20.94
N LEU A 516 30.44 -13.73 21.12
CA LEU A 516 30.31 -14.71 20.03
C LEU A 516 28.87 -15.08 19.61
N TRP A 517 27.83 -14.52 20.21
CA TRP A 517 26.45 -15.05 20.10
C TRP A 517 25.45 -14.22 19.27
N ILE A 518 25.86 -13.10 18.64
CA ILE A 518 24.94 -12.15 17.98
C ILE A 518 24.83 -12.36 16.44
N ILE A 519 25.16 -13.55 15.90
CA ILE A 519 24.87 -13.89 14.48
C ILE A 519 24.15 -15.22 14.38
#